data_AF-A0A967T491-F1
#
_entry.id   AF-A0A967T491-F1
#
_cell.length_a   1.000
_cell.length_b   1.000
_cell.length_c   1.000
_cell.angle_alpha   90.00
_cell.angle_beta   90.00
_cell.angle_gamma   90.00
#
_symmetry.space_group_name_H-M   'P 1'
#
loop_
_entity.id
_entity.type
_entity.pdbx_description
1 polymer ?
#
loop_
_entity_poly.entity_id
_entity_poly.type
_entity_poly.pdbx_seq_one_letter_code
_entity_poly.pdbx_strand_id
1 'polypeptide(L)'
;MPKSRRKISAVLNDFQAEIYRLEIFDAKNQRSFSKSSEAFTLHQLHFLTESIFFRAFRAYESFVRDIFLLYCLEKKPSSGRRVVSFITPQSFQHAEELIQSSMRYLDWTSPDTIIKRAEVFLKDGFPIKLPYSTHRNSLLDLKRIRNHLAHDSKESFDGYNRVLINHYGALPLRIPLPGAFLLETDTIDPTKYKLQVYFELFRRLSDDLT
;
A
#
# COMPACT_ATOMS: atom_id res chain seq x y z
N MET A 1 -0.51 26.86 -18.21
CA MET A 1 -1.54 26.47 -17.23
C MET A 1 -1.02 26.66 -15.80
N PRO A 2 -1.82 27.16 -14.85
CA PRO A 2 -1.33 27.50 -13.53
C PRO A 2 -0.92 26.23 -12.78
N LYS A 3 0.26 26.27 -12.15
CA LYS A 3 0.81 25.24 -11.27
C LYS A 3 -0.27 24.75 -10.32
N SER A 4 -0.77 23.53 -10.51
CA SER A 4 -1.51 22.83 -9.46
C SER A 4 -0.60 22.80 -8.24
N ARG A 5 -0.89 23.65 -7.24
CA ARG A 5 -0.18 23.69 -5.95
C ARG A 5 -0.61 22.48 -5.13
N ARG A 6 -0.42 21.28 -5.66
CA ARG A 6 -0.69 20.05 -4.92
C ARG A 6 0.27 20.01 -3.72
N LYS A 7 -0.31 19.91 -2.53
CA LYS A 7 0.40 19.87 -1.24
C LYS A 7 0.45 18.44 -0.75
N ILE A 8 1.49 18.10 0.01
CA ILE A 8 1.62 16.78 0.65
C ILE A 8 0.39 16.50 1.52
N SER A 9 -0.05 17.48 2.33
CA SER A 9 -1.24 17.33 3.18
C SER A 9 -2.53 17.02 2.42
N ALA A 10 -2.70 17.53 1.19
CA ALA A 10 -3.87 17.21 0.38
C ALA A 10 -3.86 15.74 -0.05
N VAL A 11 -2.70 15.24 -0.50
CA VAL A 11 -2.54 13.84 -0.90
C VAL A 11 -2.71 12.89 0.30
N LEU A 12 -2.19 13.27 1.47
CA LEU A 12 -2.39 12.53 2.71
C LEU A 12 -3.86 12.45 3.10
N ASN A 13 -4.55 13.59 3.12
CA ASN A 13 -5.96 13.66 3.49
C ASN A 13 -6.84 12.81 2.56
N ASP A 14 -6.60 12.90 1.24
CA ASP A 14 -7.33 12.10 0.25
C ASP A 14 -7.12 10.59 0.48
N PHE A 15 -5.88 10.18 0.77
CA PHE A 15 -5.54 8.79 1.07
C PHE A 15 -6.18 8.29 2.36
N GLN A 16 -6.03 9.02 3.46
CA GLN A 16 -6.60 8.67 4.76
C GLN A 16 -8.13 8.60 4.70
N ALA A 17 -8.77 9.52 3.97
CA ALA A 17 -10.21 9.48 3.74
C ALA A 17 -10.65 8.21 2.99
N GLU A 18 -9.88 7.76 1.99
CA GLU A 18 -10.19 6.51 1.28
C GLU A 18 -10.03 5.28 2.18
N ILE A 19 -8.95 5.20 2.95
CA ILE A 19 -8.75 4.09 3.91
C ILE A 19 -9.91 4.04 4.92
N TYR A 20 -10.29 5.18 5.48
CA TYR A 20 -11.42 5.26 6.41
C TYR A 20 -12.75 4.83 5.78
N ARG A 21 -13.02 5.21 4.51
CA ARG A 21 -14.21 4.73 3.79
C ARG A 21 -14.21 3.21 3.63
N LEU A 22 -13.07 2.63 3.29
CA LEU A 22 -12.92 1.17 3.12
C LEU A 22 -13.10 0.43 4.45
N GLU A 23 -12.59 0.98 5.56
CA GLU A 23 -12.78 0.44 6.92
C GLU A 23 -14.26 0.44 7.34
N ILE A 24 -14.96 1.56 7.13
CA ILE A 24 -16.41 1.63 7.40
C ILE A 24 -17.16 0.60 6.56
N PHE A 25 -16.80 0.49 5.28
CA PHE A 25 -17.44 -0.45 4.37
C PHE A 25 -17.22 -1.90 4.84
N ASP A 26 -15.99 -2.29 5.16
CA ASP A 26 -15.66 -3.59 5.72
C ASP A 26 -16.47 -3.87 7.01
N ALA A 27 -16.44 -2.96 7.98
CA ALA A 27 -17.17 -3.09 9.25
C ALA A 27 -18.69 -3.19 9.07
N LYS A 28 -19.26 -2.58 8.03
CA LYS A 28 -20.67 -2.76 7.68
C LYS A 28 -20.94 -4.17 7.17
N ASN A 29 -20.07 -4.70 6.32
CA ASN A 29 -20.23 -6.02 5.72
C ASN A 29 -20.01 -7.16 6.75
N GLN A 30 -19.03 -7.02 7.65
CA GLN A 30 -18.86 -7.93 8.79
C GLN A 30 -20.12 -8.00 9.66
N ARG A 31 -20.74 -6.83 9.95
CA ARG A 31 -21.99 -6.76 10.72
C ARG A 31 -23.19 -7.36 9.98
N SER A 32 -23.22 -7.27 8.66
CA SER A 32 -24.28 -7.92 7.86
C SER A 32 -24.12 -9.44 7.88
N PHE A 33 -22.89 -9.93 7.71
CA PHE A 33 -22.56 -11.36 7.80
C PHE A 33 -22.96 -11.96 9.15
N SER A 34 -22.64 -11.27 10.25
CA SER A 34 -22.94 -11.76 11.60
C SER A 34 -24.43 -11.80 11.94
N LYS A 35 -25.29 -11.09 11.20
CA LYS A 35 -26.73 -11.01 11.47
C LYS A 35 -27.54 -12.13 10.82
N SER A 36 -27.14 -12.59 9.64
CA SER A 36 -27.80 -13.71 8.95
C SER A 36 -26.87 -14.32 7.90
N SER A 37 -26.59 -15.61 8.06
CA SER A 37 -25.83 -16.41 7.09
C SER A 37 -26.60 -16.68 5.79
N GLU A 38 -27.91 -16.43 5.77
CA GLU A 38 -28.75 -16.62 4.56
C GLU A 38 -28.64 -15.43 3.59
N ALA A 39 -28.37 -14.23 4.10
CA ALA A 39 -28.23 -13.02 3.28
C ALA A 39 -26.81 -12.86 2.70
N PHE A 40 -25.81 -13.46 3.35
CA PHE A 40 -24.40 -13.25 3.01
C PHE A 40 -23.56 -14.48 3.40
N THR A 41 -22.99 -15.15 2.40
CA THR A 41 -22.18 -16.36 2.57
C THR A 41 -20.75 -16.02 2.96
N LEU A 42 -20.04 -16.98 3.57
CA LEU A 42 -18.62 -16.83 3.90
C LEU A 42 -17.75 -16.59 2.65
N HIS A 43 -18.08 -17.23 1.53
CA HIS A 43 -17.37 -17.03 0.27
C HIS A 43 -17.54 -15.60 -0.26
N GLN A 44 -18.75 -15.04 -0.17
CA GLN A 44 -19.00 -13.64 -0.52
C GLN A 44 -18.23 -12.69 0.39
N LEU A 45 -18.11 -13.00 1.69
CA LEU A 45 -17.30 -12.21 2.61
C LEU A 45 -15.83 -12.22 2.20
N HIS A 46 -15.26 -13.40 1.91
CA HIS A 46 -13.87 -13.51 1.44
C HIS A 46 -13.63 -12.65 0.20
N PHE A 47 -14.46 -12.79 -0.83
CA PHE A 47 -14.32 -12.04 -2.09
C PHE A 47 -14.41 -10.52 -1.87
N LEU A 48 -15.29 -10.10 -0.97
CA LEU A 48 -15.44 -8.70 -0.62
C LEU A 48 -14.20 -8.17 0.13
N THR A 49 -13.68 -8.92 1.09
CA THR A 49 -12.45 -8.59 1.81
C THR A 49 -11.26 -8.47 0.86
N GLU A 50 -11.13 -9.37 -0.11
CA GLU A 50 -10.11 -9.26 -1.17
C GLU A 50 -10.25 -7.97 -1.98
N SER A 51 -11.48 -7.64 -2.38
CA SER A 51 -11.78 -6.42 -3.14
C SER A 51 -11.46 -5.15 -2.36
N ILE A 52 -11.75 -5.15 -1.05
CA ILE A 52 -11.46 -4.04 -0.13
C ILE A 52 -9.94 -3.87 0.02
N PHE A 53 -9.22 -4.96 0.29
CA PHE A 53 -7.76 -4.96 0.36
C PHE A 53 -7.14 -4.45 -0.95
N PHE A 54 -7.61 -4.94 -2.09
CA PHE A 54 -7.08 -4.57 -3.40
C PHE A 54 -7.29 -3.07 -3.68
N ARG A 55 -8.46 -2.52 -3.33
CA ARG A 55 -8.74 -1.09 -3.43
C ARG A 55 -7.83 -0.26 -2.53
N ALA A 56 -7.62 -0.70 -1.28
CA ALA A 56 -6.73 -0.04 -0.34
C ALA A 56 -5.28 0.01 -0.85
N PHE A 57 -4.78 -1.12 -1.36
CA PHE A 57 -3.44 -1.19 -1.93
C PHE A 57 -3.28 -0.27 -3.15
N ARG A 58 -4.30 -0.18 -4.03
CA ARG A 58 -4.29 0.76 -5.16
C ARG A 58 -4.29 2.23 -4.72
N ALA A 59 -5.04 2.56 -3.67
CA ALA A 59 -5.03 3.89 -3.08
C ALA A 59 -3.64 4.22 -2.53
N TYR A 60 -3.01 3.26 -1.85
CA TYR A 60 -1.65 3.38 -1.34
C TYR A 60 -0.62 3.55 -2.45
N GLU A 61 -0.70 2.75 -3.52
CA GLU A 61 0.16 2.86 -4.71
C GLU A 61 0.10 4.28 -5.31
N SER A 62 -1.11 4.83 -5.43
CA SER A 62 -1.33 6.18 -5.96
C SER A 62 -0.78 7.26 -5.00
N PHE A 63 -0.99 7.10 -3.70
CA PHE A 63 -0.44 7.97 -2.67
C PHE A 63 1.08 8.01 -2.74
N VAL A 64 1.74 6.85 -2.81
CA VAL A 64 3.20 6.72 -2.88
C VAL A 64 3.77 7.37 -4.13
N ARG A 65 3.15 7.16 -5.29
CA ARG A 65 3.53 7.89 -6.51
C ARG A 65 3.45 9.40 -6.26
N ASP A 66 2.32 9.88 -5.77
CA ASP A 66 2.05 11.31 -5.68
C ASP A 66 2.98 12.01 -4.68
N ILE A 67 3.24 11.43 -3.51
CA ILE A 67 4.20 11.99 -2.55
C ILE A 67 5.63 11.98 -3.12
N PHE A 68 6.03 10.93 -3.85
CA PHE A 68 7.35 10.84 -4.46
C PHE A 68 7.56 11.98 -5.46
N LEU A 69 6.58 12.21 -6.33
CA LEU A 69 6.61 13.31 -7.31
C LEU A 69 6.65 14.69 -6.64
N LEU A 70 5.94 14.86 -5.52
CA LEU A 70 6.02 16.09 -4.73
C LEU A 70 7.40 16.29 -4.09
N TYR A 71 8.08 15.23 -3.69
CA TYR A 71 9.45 15.31 -3.18
C TYR A 71 10.48 15.66 -4.25
N CYS A 72 10.29 15.21 -5.49
CA CYS A 72 11.08 15.69 -6.62
C CYS A 72 10.87 17.18 -6.93
N LEU A 73 9.77 17.78 -6.46
CA LEU A 73 9.52 19.22 -6.47
C LEU A 73 9.97 19.92 -5.18
N GLU A 74 10.77 19.24 -4.35
CA GLU A 74 11.28 19.69 -3.05
C GLU A 74 10.18 20.15 -2.08
N LYS A 75 8.98 19.55 -2.14
CA LYS A 75 7.95 19.79 -1.11
C LYS A 75 8.46 19.25 0.23
N LYS A 76 8.21 20.02 1.29
CA LYS A 76 8.67 19.67 2.64
C LYS A 76 7.70 18.70 3.32
N PRO A 77 8.20 17.63 3.95
CA PRO A 77 7.39 16.82 4.86
C PRO A 77 6.97 17.63 6.10
N SER A 78 6.12 17.05 6.93
CA SER A 78 5.54 17.55 8.16
C SER A 78 6.63 17.92 9.17
N SER A 79 7.72 17.16 9.19
CA SER A 79 8.93 17.46 9.98
C SER A 79 9.61 18.78 9.60
N GLY A 80 9.25 19.40 8.47
CA GLY A 80 9.81 20.67 7.99
C GLY A 80 11.24 20.55 7.43
N ARG A 81 11.88 19.38 7.55
CA ARG A 81 13.22 19.12 7.01
C ARG A 81 13.24 19.31 5.50
N ARG A 82 14.33 19.91 5.01
CA ARG A 82 14.50 20.16 3.57
C ARG A 82 14.69 18.84 2.82
N VAL A 83 13.89 18.65 1.78
CA VAL A 83 14.09 17.63 0.76
C VAL A 83 14.95 18.24 -0.35
N VAL A 84 15.95 17.50 -0.82
CA VAL A 84 16.85 17.93 -1.89
C VAL A 84 16.70 16.95 -3.05
N SER A 85 16.26 17.45 -4.19
CA SER A 85 16.07 16.66 -5.41
C SER A 85 17.29 16.81 -6.32
N PHE A 86 17.71 15.72 -6.97
CA PHE A 86 18.74 15.76 -8.01
C PHE A 86 18.18 16.16 -9.38
N ILE A 87 16.86 16.29 -9.50
CA ILE A 87 16.17 16.78 -10.68
C ILE A 87 15.42 18.08 -10.36
N THR A 88 15.23 18.93 -11.37
CA THR A 88 14.54 20.23 -11.26
C THR A 88 13.28 20.29 -12.14
N PRO A 89 12.26 19.45 -11.87
CA PRO A 89 11.05 19.45 -12.67
C PRO A 89 10.30 20.77 -12.59
N GLN A 90 9.74 21.19 -13.73
CA GLN A 90 8.99 22.45 -13.84
C GLN A 90 7.58 22.33 -13.25
N SER A 91 7.04 21.12 -13.19
CA SER A 91 5.68 20.80 -12.75
C SER A 91 5.61 19.36 -12.23
N PHE A 92 4.48 19.01 -11.61
CA PHE A 92 4.19 17.64 -11.17
C PHE A 92 4.21 16.66 -12.35
N GLN A 93 3.59 17.05 -13.47
CA GLN A 93 3.58 16.25 -14.70
C GLN A 93 4.99 16.06 -15.26
N HIS A 94 5.80 17.12 -15.27
CA HIS A 94 7.18 17.03 -15.75
C HIS A 94 8.04 16.16 -14.81
N ALA A 95 7.77 16.15 -13.50
CA ALA A 95 8.44 15.22 -12.58
C ALA A 95 8.11 13.75 -12.93
N GLU A 96 6.83 13.47 -13.23
CA GLU A 96 6.39 12.13 -13.63
C GLU A 96 7.06 11.69 -14.94
N GLU A 97 7.09 12.56 -15.94
CA GLU A 97 7.74 12.31 -17.23
C GLU A 97 9.24 12.05 -17.10
N LEU A 98 9.96 12.83 -16.27
CA LEU A 98 11.39 12.64 -16.03
C LEU A 98 11.69 11.28 -15.36
N ILE A 99 10.89 10.89 -14.38
CA ILE A 99 11.07 9.63 -13.65
C ILE A 99 10.67 8.44 -14.51
N GLN A 100 9.59 8.58 -15.28
CA GLN A 100 9.13 7.56 -16.21
C GLN A 100 10.17 7.34 -17.32
N SER A 101 10.78 8.41 -17.82
CA SER A 101 11.76 8.36 -18.91
C SER A 101 11.18 7.55 -20.08
N SER A 102 11.89 6.52 -20.56
CA SER A 102 11.42 5.63 -21.64
C SER A 102 10.62 4.42 -21.15
N MET A 103 10.35 4.29 -19.85
CA MET A 103 9.60 3.15 -19.31
C MET A 103 8.10 3.28 -19.62
N ARG A 104 7.47 2.16 -20.01
CA ARG A 104 6.03 2.14 -20.27
C ARG A 104 5.20 2.40 -19.01
N TYR A 105 5.65 1.84 -17.87
CA TYR A 105 4.98 1.97 -16.58
C TYR A 105 6.03 2.03 -15.46
N LEU A 106 5.72 2.77 -14.39
CA LEU A 106 6.52 2.81 -13.17
C LEU A 106 5.94 1.87 -12.12
N ASP A 107 6.78 0.98 -11.58
CA ASP A 107 6.41 0.15 -10.44
C ASP A 107 6.47 0.96 -9.13
N TRP A 108 5.31 1.18 -8.51
CA TRP A 108 5.12 1.80 -7.20
C TRP A 108 4.66 0.81 -6.13
N THR A 109 4.84 -0.49 -6.38
CA THR A 109 4.41 -1.57 -5.47
C THR A 109 5.58 -2.23 -4.75
N SER A 110 6.79 -2.14 -5.32
CA SER A 110 7.99 -2.78 -4.79
C SER A 110 8.75 -1.86 -3.83
N PRO A 111 8.92 -2.24 -2.55
CA PRO A 111 9.69 -1.42 -1.62
C PRO A 111 11.14 -1.24 -2.07
N ASP A 112 11.76 -2.28 -2.64
CA ASP A 112 13.15 -2.21 -3.15
C ASP A 112 13.26 -1.25 -4.33
N THR A 113 12.31 -1.29 -5.26
CA THR A 113 12.30 -0.39 -6.42
C THR A 113 12.10 1.05 -5.97
N ILE A 114 11.24 1.29 -4.98
CA ILE A 114 10.96 2.63 -4.45
C ILE A 114 12.17 3.18 -3.68
N ILE A 115 12.83 2.37 -2.86
CA ILE A 115 14.07 2.76 -2.16
C ILE A 115 15.14 3.13 -3.18
N LYS A 116 15.42 2.25 -4.15
CA LYS A 116 16.42 2.51 -5.19
C LYS A 116 16.09 3.77 -5.99
N ARG A 117 14.81 3.98 -6.33
CA ARG A 117 14.35 5.19 -7.00
C ARG A 117 14.56 6.43 -6.14
N ALA A 118 14.25 6.37 -4.84
CA ALA A 118 14.48 7.47 -3.92
C ALA A 118 15.97 7.85 -3.87
N GLU A 119 16.87 6.88 -3.80
CA GLU A 119 18.32 7.11 -3.77
C GLU A 119 18.85 7.74 -5.07
N VAL A 120 18.21 7.45 -6.21
CA VAL A 120 18.58 8.03 -7.51
C VAL A 120 18.12 9.48 -7.65
N PHE A 121 16.94 9.84 -7.13
CA PHE A 121 16.33 11.15 -7.38
C PHE A 121 16.40 12.12 -6.19
N LEU A 122 16.56 11.62 -4.96
CA LEU A 122 16.53 12.40 -3.73
C LEU A 122 17.82 12.19 -2.95
N LYS A 123 18.37 13.27 -2.39
CA LYS A 123 19.57 13.22 -1.57
C LYS A 123 19.36 12.26 -0.38
N ASP A 124 20.25 11.28 -0.25
CA ASP A 124 20.22 10.23 0.77
C ASP A 124 18.94 9.36 0.76
N GLY A 125 18.15 9.45 -0.32
CA GLY A 125 16.81 8.84 -0.41
C GLY A 125 15.76 9.46 0.52
N PHE A 126 16.05 10.61 1.14
CA PHE A 126 15.15 11.27 2.09
C PHE A 126 13.95 11.93 1.37
N PRO A 127 12.71 11.82 1.90
CA PRO A 127 12.32 11.17 3.16
C PRO A 127 11.83 9.72 3.00
N ILE A 128 11.88 9.15 1.79
CA ILE A 128 11.24 7.88 1.45
C ILE A 128 12.00 6.66 1.99
N LYS A 129 13.34 6.66 1.89
CA LYS A 129 14.17 5.47 2.11
C LYS A 129 13.98 4.87 3.50
N LEU A 130 13.97 5.70 4.55
CA LEU A 130 13.92 5.21 5.92
C LEU A 130 12.58 4.50 6.25
N PRO A 131 11.40 5.13 6.07
CA PRO A 131 10.12 4.45 6.28
C PRO A 131 9.99 3.13 5.50
N TYR A 132 10.41 3.13 4.24
CA TYR A 132 10.38 1.93 3.40
C TYR A 132 11.33 0.83 3.88
N SER A 133 12.52 1.20 4.36
CA SER A 133 13.49 0.25 4.89
C SER A 133 12.98 -0.38 6.18
N THR A 134 12.39 0.42 7.07
CA THR A 134 11.81 -0.03 8.34
C THR A 134 10.68 -1.03 8.14
N HIS A 135 9.81 -0.79 7.15
CA HIS A 135 8.62 -1.62 6.89
C HIS A 135 8.78 -2.59 5.71
N ARG A 136 10.01 -2.84 5.26
CA ARG A 136 10.30 -3.54 4.01
C ARG A 136 9.63 -4.90 3.90
N ASN A 137 9.73 -5.74 4.94
CA ASN A 137 9.19 -7.10 4.90
C ASN A 137 7.65 -7.09 4.83
N SER A 138 6.99 -6.25 5.63
CA SER A 138 5.54 -6.11 5.59
C SER A 138 5.04 -5.60 4.23
N LEU A 139 5.75 -4.65 3.62
CA LEU A 139 5.45 -4.14 2.28
C LEU A 139 5.63 -5.21 1.19
N LEU A 140 6.65 -6.07 1.31
CA LEU A 140 6.84 -7.20 0.39
C LEU A 140 5.69 -8.21 0.49
N ASP A 141 5.21 -8.50 1.71
CA ASP A 141 4.10 -9.42 1.90
C ASP A 141 2.78 -8.83 1.36
N LEU A 142 2.51 -7.55 1.62
CA LEU A 142 1.37 -6.85 1.01
C LEU A 142 1.40 -6.92 -0.53
N LYS A 143 2.57 -6.68 -1.14
CA LYS A 143 2.74 -6.79 -2.59
C LYS A 143 2.45 -8.21 -3.09
N ARG A 144 2.94 -9.24 -2.38
CA ARG A 144 2.72 -10.65 -2.75
C ARG A 144 1.23 -11.01 -2.72
N ILE A 145 0.52 -10.61 -1.68
CA ILE A 145 -0.94 -10.79 -1.57
C ILE A 145 -1.63 -10.09 -2.75
N ARG A 146 -1.32 -8.80 -2.99
CA ARG A 146 -1.90 -8.04 -4.11
C ARG A 146 -1.62 -8.67 -5.46
N ASN A 147 -0.41 -9.16 -5.69
CA ASN A 147 -0.03 -9.79 -6.95
C ASN A 147 -0.77 -11.11 -7.16
N HIS A 148 -0.97 -11.90 -6.11
CA HIS A 148 -1.75 -13.12 -6.20
C HIS A 148 -3.24 -12.85 -6.47
N LEU A 149 -3.79 -11.77 -5.91
CA LEU A 149 -5.14 -11.30 -6.23
C LEU A 149 -5.27 -10.80 -7.67
N ALA A 150 -4.24 -10.15 -8.21
CA ALA A 150 -4.26 -9.55 -9.54
C ALA A 150 -3.95 -10.55 -10.67
N HIS A 151 -3.16 -11.58 -10.37
CA HIS A 151 -2.53 -12.42 -11.38
C HIS A 151 -2.65 -13.88 -11.00
N ASP A 152 -3.10 -14.69 -11.96
CA ASP A 152 -3.09 -16.14 -11.88
C ASP A 152 -1.82 -16.67 -12.55
N SER A 153 -0.69 -16.57 -11.86
CA SER A 153 0.61 -17.04 -12.35
C SER A 153 1.33 -17.86 -11.28
N LYS A 154 2.23 -18.74 -11.71
CA LYS A 154 3.04 -19.55 -10.79
C LYS A 154 3.85 -18.66 -9.85
N GLU A 155 4.40 -17.57 -10.36
CA GLU A 155 5.19 -16.61 -9.58
C GLU A 155 4.35 -15.88 -8.53
N SER A 156 3.09 -15.55 -8.84
CA SER A 156 2.19 -14.91 -7.88
C SER A 156 1.79 -15.90 -6.76
N PHE A 157 1.55 -17.16 -7.12
CA PHE A 157 1.25 -18.24 -6.19
C PHE A 157 2.45 -18.54 -5.26
N ASP A 158 3.65 -18.69 -5.80
CA ASP A 158 4.88 -18.87 -5.02
C ASP A 158 5.14 -17.68 -4.08
N GLY A 159 4.83 -16.47 -4.55
CA GLY A 159 4.86 -15.25 -3.74
C GLY A 159 3.91 -15.33 -2.54
N TYR A 160 2.66 -15.75 -2.76
CA TYR A 160 1.67 -15.88 -1.70
C TYR A 160 2.03 -17.00 -0.71
N ASN A 161 2.55 -18.13 -1.18
CA ASN A 161 3.07 -19.19 -0.31
C ASN A 161 4.14 -18.69 0.67
N ARG A 162 5.01 -17.76 0.25
CA ARG A 162 5.99 -17.13 1.16
C ARG A 162 5.32 -16.30 2.24
N VAL A 163 4.21 -15.62 1.94
CA VAL A 163 3.43 -14.88 2.95
C VAL A 163 2.88 -15.85 4.00
N LEU A 164 2.32 -16.98 3.56
CA LEU A 164 1.77 -17.99 4.46
C LEU A 164 2.87 -18.63 5.31
N ILE A 165 4.03 -18.95 4.73
CA ILE A 165 5.19 -19.47 5.47
C ILE A 165 5.67 -18.45 6.51
N ASN A 166 5.79 -17.18 6.14
CA ASN A 166 6.17 -16.12 7.08
C ASN A 166 5.17 -15.97 8.22
N HIS A 167 3.88 -16.19 7.93
CA HIS A 167 2.82 -16.06 8.91
C HIS A 167 2.70 -17.26 9.86
N TYR A 168 2.63 -18.49 9.33
CA TYR A 168 2.43 -19.70 10.12
C TYR A 168 3.74 -20.40 10.55
N GLY A 169 4.89 -19.95 10.05
CA GLY A 169 6.18 -20.62 10.23
C GLY A 169 6.40 -21.84 9.32
N ALA A 170 5.37 -22.28 8.60
CA ALA A 170 5.40 -23.37 7.64
C ALA A 170 4.30 -23.19 6.57
N LEU A 171 4.36 -23.94 5.49
CA LEU A 171 3.29 -23.95 4.49
C LEU A 171 2.08 -24.73 5.04
N PRO A 172 0.87 -24.16 5.07
CA PRO A 172 -0.30 -24.86 5.57
C PRO A 172 -0.70 -26.01 4.62
N LEU A 173 -1.25 -27.09 5.17
CA LEU A 173 -1.72 -28.25 4.40
C LEU A 173 -2.80 -27.88 3.36
N ARG A 174 -3.62 -26.89 3.70
CA ARG A 174 -4.60 -26.29 2.79
C ARG A 174 -4.29 -24.81 2.66
N ILE A 175 -3.99 -24.38 1.44
CA ILE A 175 -3.72 -22.97 1.14
C ILE A 175 -5.03 -22.17 1.28
N PRO A 176 -5.14 -21.23 2.23
CA PRO A 176 -6.32 -20.38 2.34
C PRO A 176 -6.38 -19.40 1.16
N LEU A 177 -7.60 -19.09 0.71
CA LEU A 177 -7.80 -17.96 -0.21
C LEU A 177 -7.33 -16.67 0.46
N PRO A 178 -6.81 -15.66 -0.28
CA PRO A 178 -6.39 -14.39 0.30
C PRO A 178 -7.45 -13.74 1.18
N GLY A 179 -8.73 -13.80 0.79
CA GLY A 179 -9.83 -13.26 1.59
C GLY A 179 -10.02 -13.98 2.92
N ALA A 180 -9.80 -15.30 2.95
CA ALA A 180 -9.83 -16.07 4.19
C ALA A 180 -8.66 -15.66 5.09
N PHE A 181 -7.44 -15.63 4.55
CA PHE A 181 -6.23 -15.20 5.25
C PHE A 181 -6.36 -13.78 5.80
N LEU A 182 -6.93 -12.86 5.02
CA LEU A 182 -7.15 -11.47 5.43
C LEU A 182 -8.12 -11.32 6.60
N LEU A 183 -8.99 -12.30 6.83
CA LEU A 183 -9.93 -12.35 7.96
C LEU A 183 -9.40 -13.14 9.15
N GLU A 184 -8.21 -13.73 9.05
CA GLU A 184 -7.61 -14.41 10.19
C GLU A 184 -7.22 -13.40 11.27
N THR A 185 -7.45 -13.81 12.52
CA THR A 185 -7.06 -13.05 13.70
C THR A 185 -5.56 -12.82 13.71
N ASP A 186 -5.15 -11.60 14.03
CA ASP A 186 -3.75 -11.28 14.14
C ASP A 186 -3.12 -11.94 15.38
N THR A 187 -1.87 -12.40 15.23
CA THR A 187 -1.15 -13.11 16.28
C THR A 187 -0.57 -12.17 17.34
N ILE A 188 -0.42 -10.88 17.04
CA ILE A 188 0.11 -9.85 17.94
C ILE A 188 -1.04 -9.08 18.59
N ASP A 189 -2.07 -8.71 17.81
CA ASP A 189 -3.28 -8.04 18.30
C ASP A 189 -4.53 -8.88 18.01
N PRO A 190 -4.93 -9.78 18.93
CA PRO A 190 -6.08 -10.66 18.73
C PRO A 190 -7.44 -9.94 18.61
N THR A 191 -7.49 -8.63 18.85
CA THR A 191 -8.71 -7.83 18.65
C THR A 191 -8.96 -7.49 17.19
N LYS A 192 -7.98 -7.75 16.31
CA LYS A 192 -8.02 -7.42 14.89
C LYS A 192 -7.80 -8.65 14.02
N TYR A 193 -8.31 -8.57 12.80
CA TYR A 193 -7.90 -9.46 11.71
C TYR A 193 -6.89 -8.78 10.78
N LYS A 194 -6.21 -9.57 9.96
CA LYS A 194 -5.09 -9.11 9.11
C LYS A 194 -5.40 -7.89 8.24
N LEU A 195 -6.59 -7.82 7.64
CA LEU A 195 -6.98 -6.63 6.85
C LEU A 195 -6.93 -5.33 7.68
N GLN A 196 -7.40 -5.36 8.93
CA GLN A 196 -7.36 -4.18 9.81
C GLN A 196 -5.93 -3.80 10.19
N VAL A 197 -5.07 -4.78 10.46
CA VAL A 197 -3.64 -4.56 10.70
C VAL A 197 -2.97 -3.92 9.48
N TYR A 198 -3.36 -4.30 8.27
CA TYR A 198 -2.85 -3.71 7.04
C TYR A 198 -3.33 -2.27 6.83
N PHE A 199 -4.58 -1.94 7.19
CA PHE A 199 -5.01 -0.55 7.20
C PHE A 199 -4.20 0.32 8.17
N GLU A 200 -3.87 -0.21 9.34
CA GLU A 200 -3.02 0.50 10.31
C GLU A 200 -1.60 0.68 9.80
N LEU A 201 -1.03 -0.34 9.14
CA LEU A 201 0.27 -0.23 8.50
C LEU A 201 0.26 0.84 7.39
N PHE A 202 -0.78 0.88 6.56
CA PHE A 202 -0.95 1.90 5.54
C PHE A 202 -1.01 3.31 6.13
N ARG A 203 -1.77 3.51 7.22
CA ARG A 203 -1.86 4.80 7.92
C ARG A 203 -0.52 5.21 8.51
N ARG A 204 0.14 4.31 9.26
CA ARG A 204 1.47 4.55 9.84
C ARG A 204 2.48 4.93 8.77
N LEU A 205 2.53 4.18 7.67
CA LEU A 205 3.43 4.49 6.56
C LEU A 205 3.10 5.83 5.91
N SER A 206 1.82 6.18 5.76
CA SER A 206 1.47 7.49 5.20
C SER A 206 1.92 8.64 6.10
N ASP A 207 1.82 8.48 7.42
CA ASP A 207 2.27 9.48 8.37
C ASP A 207 3.81 9.59 8.35
N ASP A 208 4.52 8.46 8.38
CA ASP A 208 6.00 8.43 8.33
C ASP A 208 6.56 9.01 7.02
N LEU A 209 5.79 8.92 5.92
CA LEU A 209 6.18 9.41 4.61
C LEU A 209 5.83 10.88 4.37
N THR A 210 5.15 11.57 5.28
CA THR A 210 4.61 12.93 5.04
C THR A 210 5.08 13.98 5.99
#